data_AF-A0M390-F1
#
_entry.id   AF-A0M390-F1
#
_cell.length_a   1.000
_cell.length_b   1.000
_cell.length_c   1.000
_cell.angle_alpha   90.00
_cell.angle_beta   90.00
_cell.angle_gamma   90.00
#
_symmetry.space_group_name_H-M   'P 1'
#
loop_
_entity.id
_entity.type
_entity.pdbx_description
1 polymer ?
#
loop_
_entity_poly.entity_id
_entity_poly.type
_entity_poly.pdbx_seq_one_letter_code
_entity_poly.pdbx_strand_id
1 'polypeptide(L)'
;MMEKPNKCITRARARELSVKWWETRGRVIEQSEKHPDVCAVNFSIAELEEYLAYVKENSQNVNDPGITIWMGSYAKKEDKPSLSTVFLSPTKKKAPGTYEGDENNFEENEEIDPYNHGQGMWPPGVY
;
A
#
# COMPACT_ATOMS: atom_id res chain seq x y z
N MET A 1 5.05 -2.03 -28.14
CA MET A 1 4.17 -2.24 -26.97
C MET A 1 5.00 -2.88 -25.88
N MET A 2 4.88 -2.43 -24.63
CA MET A 2 5.47 -3.15 -23.50
C MET A 2 4.67 -4.43 -23.26
N GLU A 3 5.37 -5.52 -22.93
CA GLU A 3 4.72 -6.76 -22.53
C GLU A 3 4.11 -6.62 -21.13
N LYS A 4 3.04 -7.39 -20.87
CA LYS A 4 2.40 -7.43 -19.56
C LYS A 4 3.41 -7.96 -18.52
N PRO A 5 3.66 -7.25 -17.40
CA PRO A 5 4.56 -7.76 -16.36
C PRO A 5 4.11 -9.12 -15.81
N ASN A 6 5.08 -10.01 -15.55
CA ASN A 6 4.83 -11.38 -15.09
C ASN A 6 4.04 -11.47 -13.78
N LYS A 7 4.14 -10.46 -12.91
CA LYS A 7 3.46 -10.41 -11.61
C LYS A 7 2.02 -9.87 -11.68
N CYS A 8 1.54 -9.44 -12.84
CA CYS A 8 0.18 -8.93 -12.98
C CYS A 8 -0.87 -10.06 -12.94
N ILE A 9 -1.78 -10.01 -11.96
CA ILE A 9 -2.92 -10.93 -11.85
C ILE A 9 -4.01 -10.62 -12.89
N THR A 10 -4.99 -11.52 -13.02
CA THR A 10 -6.18 -11.28 -13.86
C THR A 10 -7.21 -10.42 -13.12
N ARG A 11 -8.12 -9.75 -13.86
CA ARG A 11 -9.22 -9.01 -13.24
C ARG A 11 -10.14 -9.91 -12.41
N ALA A 12 -10.37 -11.15 -12.86
CA ALA A 12 -11.16 -12.13 -12.10
C ALA A 12 -10.51 -12.42 -10.73
N ARG A 13 -9.19 -12.65 -10.71
CA ARG A 13 -8.46 -12.87 -9.45
C ARG A 13 -8.51 -11.65 -8.53
N ALA A 14 -8.42 -10.44 -9.06
CA ALA A 14 -8.54 -9.22 -8.27
C ALA A 14 -9.93 -9.08 -7.62
N ARG A 15 -11.01 -9.44 -8.33
CA ARG A 15 -12.38 -9.48 -7.79
C ARG A 15 -12.53 -10.48 -6.65
N GLU A 16 -12.01 -11.69 -6.81
CA GLU A 16 -12.02 -12.71 -5.76
C GLU A 16 -11.34 -12.22 -4.47
N LEU A 17 -10.18 -11.56 -4.60
CA LEU A 17 -9.45 -11.00 -3.46
C LEU A 17 -10.26 -9.87 -2.79
N SER A 18 -10.88 -8.99 -3.57
CA SER A 18 -11.70 -7.89 -3.05
C SER A 18 -12.95 -8.41 -2.32
N VAL A 19 -13.68 -9.36 -2.90
CA VAL A 19 -14.82 -10.01 -2.26
C VAL A 19 -14.40 -10.66 -0.95
N LYS A 20 -13.29 -11.42 -0.95
CA LYS A 20 -12.81 -12.07 0.27
C LYS A 20 -12.43 -11.07 1.35
N TRP A 21 -11.84 -9.92 0.97
CA TRP A 21 -11.53 -8.84 1.92
C TRP A 21 -12.81 -8.30 2.57
N TRP A 22 -13.84 -8.00 1.79
CA TRP A 22 -15.13 -7.49 2.29
C TRP A 22 -15.85 -8.50 3.21
N GLU A 23 -15.88 -9.77 2.81
CA GLU A 23 -16.47 -10.85 3.61
C GLU A 23 -15.74 -11.12 4.94
N THR A 24 -14.48 -10.67 5.06
CA THR A 24 -13.65 -10.92 6.23
C THR A 24 -13.28 -9.63 6.97
N ARG A 25 -12.31 -8.87 6.47
CA ARG A 25 -11.74 -7.69 7.11
C ARG A 25 -12.74 -6.53 7.11
N GLY A 26 -13.33 -6.24 5.95
CA GLY A 26 -14.32 -5.16 5.81
C GLY A 26 -15.47 -5.31 6.80
N ARG A 27 -16.05 -6.52 6.90
CA ARG A 27 -17.11 -6.82 7.87
C ARG A 27 -16.71 -6.57 9.32
N VAL A 28 -15.51 -6.99 9.74
CA VAL A 28 -15.04 -6.81 11.13
C VAL A 28 -14.79 -5.33 11.43
N ILE A 29 -14.19 -4.60 10.49
CA ILE A 29 -13.92 -3.17 10.63
C ILE A 29 -15.23 -2.40 10.76
N GLU A 30 -16.18 -2.57 9.83
CA GLU A 30 -17.46 -1.86 9.88
C GLU A 30 -18.25 -2.16 11.16
N GLN A 31 -18.22 -3.42 11.63
CA GLN A 31 -18.84 -3.79 12.90
C GLN A 31 -18.18 -3.15 14.12
N SER A 32 -16.85 -2.95 14.09
CA SER A 32 -16.09 -2.30 15.16
C SER A 32 -16.31 -0.79 15.17
N GLU A 33 -16.07 -0.15 14.02
CA GLU A 33 -16.09 1.31 13.85
C GLU A 33 -17.51 1.90 13.78
N LYS A 34 -18.53 1.06 13.52
CA LYS A 34 -19.94 1.44 13.35
C LYS A 34 -20.18 2.40 12.18
N HIS A 35 -19.27 2.41 11.21
CA HIS A 35 -19.42 3.10 9.93
C HIS A 35 -18.65 2.33 8.82
N PRO A 36 -19.00 2.52 7.54
CA PRO A 36 -18.22 1.98 6.43
C PRO A 36 -16.82 2.57 6.41
N ASP A 37 -15.85 1.81 5.92
CA ASP A 37 -14.44 2.23 5.84
C ASP A 37 -13.89 2.14 4.42
N VAL A 38 -12.82 2.88 4.14
CA VAL A 38 -12.10 2.89 2.87
C VAL A 38 -11.43 1.54 2.65
N CYS A 39 -11.66 0.95 1.48
CA CYS A 39 -11.08 -0.34 1.07
C CYS A 39 -10.15 -0.24 -0.15
N ALA A 40 -10.05 0.95 -0.74
CA ALA A 40 -9.20 1.23 -1.89
C ALA A 40 -8.71 2.67 -1.81
N VAL A 41 -7.42 2.88 -2.10
CA VAL A 41 -6.79 4.19 -2.16
C VAL A 41 -6.25 4.36 -3.57
N ASN A 42 -6.70 5.42 -4.25
CA ASN A 42 -6.27 5.75 -5.59
C ASN A 42 -5.06 6.69 -5.55
N PHE A 43 -4.09 6.40 -6.39
CA PHE A 43 -3.03 7.32 -6.75
C PHE A 43 -3.04 7.50 -8.26
N SER A 44 -2.81 8.72 -8.73
CA SER A 44 -2.50 9.02 -10.13
C SER A 44 -1.17 8.39 -10.54
N ILE A 45 -1.00 8.15 -11.84
CA ILE A 45 0.28 7.63 -12.35
C ILE A 45 1.38 8.67 -12.12
N ALA A 46 1.08 9.96 -12.36
CA ALA A 46 2.04 11.04 -12.24
C ALA A 46 2.62 11.18 -10.82
N GLU A 47 1.79 11.10 -9.78
CA GLU A 47 2.31 11.20 -8.40
C GLU A 47 3.13 9.97 -8.00
N LEU A 48 2.77 8.79 -8.49
CA LEU A 48 3.57 7.58 -8.26
C LEU A 48 4.91 7.68 -8.99
N GLU A 49 4.93 8.19 -10.22
CA GLU A 49 6.16 8.41 -10.97
C GLU A 49 7.06 9.44 -10.27
N GLU A 50 6.50 10.54 -9.77
CA GLU A 50 7.21 11.57 -9.01
C GLU A 50 7.85 10.99 -7.75
N TYR A 51 7.07 10.29 -6.93
CA TYR A 51 7.59 9.72 -5.68
C TYR A 51 8.60 8.59 -5.94
N LEU A 52 8.38 7.74 -6.95
CA LEU A 52 9.35 6.71 -7.33
C LEU A 52 10.65 7.31 -7.88
N ALA A 53 10.60 8.46 -8.56
CA ALA A 53 11.80 9.18 -8.98
C ALA A 53 12.56 9.72 -7.77
N TYR A 54 11.87 10.36 -6.82
CA TYR A 54 12.45 10.85 -5.57
C TYR A 54 13.14 9.71 -4.77
N VAL A 55 12.47 8.57 -4.60
CA VAL A 55 13.05 7.40 -3.91
C VAL A 55 14.30 6.90 -4.62
N LYS A 56 14.28 6.78 -5.95
CA LYS A 56 15.44 6.32 -6.73
C LYS A 56 16.63 7.28 -6.62
N GLU A 57 16.38 8.58 -6.70
CA GLU A 57 17.44 9.60 -6.61
C GLU A 57 18.12 9.59 -5.23
N ASN A 58 17.34 9.40 -4.16
CA ASN A 58 17.87 9.33 -2.79
C ASN A 58 18.34 7.92 -2.40
N SER A 59 18.29 6.95 -3.32
CA SER A 59 18.69 5.55 -3.09
C SER A 59 19.87 5.10 -3.98
N GLN A 60 20.67 6.02 -4.51
CA GLN A 60 21.77 5.68 -5.45
C GLN A 60 22.79 4.68 -4.88
N ASN A 61 23.02 4.70 -3.57
CA ASN A 61 23.95 3.77 -2.89
C ASN A 61 23.23 2.62 -2.18
N VAL A 62 21.93 2.46 -2.41
CA VAL A 62 21.09 1.44 -1.77
C VAL A 62 21.00 0.23 -2.69
N ASN A 63 21.22 -0.95 -2.12
CA ASN A 63 21.03 -2.20 -2.84
C ASN A 63 19.53 -2.51 -3.00
N ASP A 64 19.08 -2.60 -4.26
CA ASP A 64 17.71 -3.01 -4.64
C ASP A 64 16.62 -2.19 -3.90
N PRO A 65 16.51 -0.88 -4.19
CA PRO A 65 15.53 -0.02 -3.55
C PRO A 65 14.10 -0.43 -3.95
N GLY A 66 13.22 -0.47 -2.96
CA GLY A 66 11.83 -0.91 -3.11
C GLY A 66 10.84 0.04 -2.45
N ILE A 67 9.57 -0.38 -2.46
CA ILE A 67 8.47 0.28 -1.75
C ILE A 67 7.67 -0.77 -1.00
N THR A 68 7.43 -0.55 0.29
CA THR A 68 6.38 -1.23 1.06
C THR A 68 5.12 -0.39 1.06
N ILE A 69 3.96 -1.02 0.84
CA ILE A 69 2.66 -0.38 1.02
C ILE A 69 2.12 -0.79 2.39
N TRP A 70 2.10 0.16 3.32
CA TRP A 70 1.62 -0.04 4.67
C TRP A 70 0.14 0.31 4.79
N MET A 71 -0.59 -0.43 5.63
CA MET A 71 -1.94 -0.06 6.05
C MET A 71 -1.85 0.96 7.19
N GLY A 72 -2.69 2.00 7.16
CA GLY A 72 -2.78 3.00 8.22
C GLY A 72 -4.22 3.45 8.45
N SER A 73 -4.43 4.28 9.47
CA SER A 73 -5.72 4.93 9.71
C SER A 73 -5.52 6.36 10.19
N TYR A 74 -6.39 7.26 9.74
CA TYR A 74 -6.43 8.62 10.24
C TYR A 74 -7.14 8.66 11.59
N ALA A 75 -6.64 9.46 12.53
CA ALA A 75 -7.35 9.70 13.77
C ALA A 75 -8.73 10.31 13.51
N LYS A 76 -9.72 9.90 14.31
CA LYS A 76 -11.06 10.49 14.32
C LYS A 76 -10.98 11.99 14.61
N LYS A 77 -11.78 12.78 13.88
CA LYS A 77 -11.98 14.22 14.11
C LYS A 77 -13.45 14.46 14.49
N GLU A 78 -13.77 15.65 15.02
CA GLU A 78 -15.13 15.97 15.47
C GLU A 78 -16.19 15.76 14.38
N ASP A 79 -15.85 16.06 13.13
CA ASP A 79 -16.72 16.00 11.96
C ASP A 79 -16.46 14.80 11.03
N LYS A 80 -15.44 13.97 11.32
CA LYS A 80 -14.99 12.89 10.42
C LYS A 80 -14.65 11.59 11.17
N PRO A 81 -15.16 10.44 10.70
CA PRO A 81 -14.75 9.16 11.25
C PRO A 81 -13.25 8.89 11.06
N SER A 82 -12.72 7.93 11.83
CA SER A 82 -11.41 7.35 11.56
C SER A 82 -11.52 6.51 10.29
N LEU A 83 -10.79 6.87 9.24
CA LEU A 83 -10.81 6.12 7.98
C LEU A 83 -9.45 5.49 7.72
N SER A 84 -9.47 4.27 7.18
CA SER A 84 -8.29 3.58 6.70
C SER A 84 -7.65 4.32 5.52
N THR A 85 -6.34 4.16 5.42
CA THR A 85 -5.50 4.64 4.31
C THR A 85 -4.37 3.64 4.06
N VAL A 86 -3.55 3.92 3.06
CA VAL A 86 -2.24 3.30 2.90
C VAL A 86 -1.18 4.38 2.79
N PHE A 87 0.07 4.03 3.08
CA PHE A 87 1.22 4.88 2.76
C PHE A 87 2.35 4.05 2.14
N LEU A 88 3.12 4.68 1.28
CA LEU A 88 4.22 4.05 0.54
C LEU A 88 5.53 4.40 1.24
N SER A 89 6.21 3.40 1.79
CA SER A 89 7.47 3.58 2.50
C SER A 89 8.64 3.02 1.68
N PRO A 90 9.75 3.76 1.52
CA PRO A 90 10.91 3.30 0.78
C PRO A 90 11.63 2.17 1.52
N THR A 91 12.14 1.19 0.79
CA THR A 91 12.85 0.06 1.38
C THR A 91 14.18 -0.22 0.69
N LYS A 92 15.02 -0.98 1.39
CA LYS A 92 16.28 -1.53 0.88
C LYS A 92 16.34 -3.02 1.13
N LYS A 93 17.10 -3.73 0.30
CA LYS A 93 17.33 -5.15 0.51
C LYS A 93 18.28 -5.37 1.68
N LYS A 94 17.89 -6.27 2.59
CA LYS A 94 18.71 -6.71 3.71
C LYS A 94 20.02 -7.34 3.23
N ALA A 95 21.06 -7.24 4.04
CA ALA A 95 22.32 -7.90 3.75
C ALA A 95 22.14 -9.43 3.66
N PRO A 96 22.77 -10.13 2.70
CA PRO A 96 22.71 -11.57 2.62
C PRO A 96 23.11 -12.24 3.96
N GLY A 97 22.34 -13.24 4.39
CA GLY A 97 22.59 -13.95 5.66
C GLY A 97 22.06 -13.26 6.92
N THR A 98 21.29 -12.17 6.78
CA THR A 98 20.59 -11.51 7.91
C THR A 98 19.09 -11.82 7.97
N TYR A 99 18.63 -12.77 7.15
CA TYR A 99 17.26 -13.24 7.10
C TYR A 99 17.24 -14.75 6.86
N GLU A 100 16.28 -15.45 7.44
CA GLU A 100 16.15 -16.92 7.36
C GLU A 100 14.77 -17.36 6.89
N GLY A 101 14.71 -18.53 6.23
CA GLY A 101 13.44 -19.16 5.83
C GLY A 101 12.53 -18.25 5.01
N ASP A 102 11.30 -18.07 5.50
CA ASP A 102 10.23 -17.28 4.85
C ASP A 102 10.21 -15.79 5.28
N GLU A 103 11.24 -15.32 5.99
CA GLU A 103 11.36 -13.91 6.36
C GLU A 103 11.47 -13.01 5.14
N ASN A 104 10.92 -11.80 5.23
CA ASN A 104 11.16 -10.79 4.21
C ASN A 104 12.65 -10.43 4.16
N ASN A 105 13.13 -10.17 2.95
CA ASN A 105 14.51 -9.81 2.68
C ASN A 105 14.70 -8.30 2.43
N PHE A 106 13.76 -7.47 2.90
CA PHE A 106 13.82 -6.01 2.80
C PHE A 106 13.68 -5.38 4.19
N GLU A 107 14.16 -4.15 4.34
CA GLU A 107 13.99 -3.31 5.52
C GLU A 107 13.68 -1.87 5.11
N GLU A 108 13.12 -1.08 6.01
CA GLU A 108 12.76 0.31 5.74
C GLU A 108 14.01 1.17 5.48
N ASN A 109 13.90 2.09 4.53
CA ASN A 109 14.91 3.12 4.30
C ASN A 109 14.49 4.40 5.02
N GLU A 110 14.88 4.52 6.28
CA GLU A 110 14.52 5.63 7.17
C GLU A 110 15.10 7.00 6.77
N GLU A 111 15.98 7.05 5.76
CA GLU A 111 16.54 8.30 5.23
C GLU A 111 15.58 9.01 4.25
N ILE A 112 14.52 8.33 3.81
CA ILE A 112 13.58 8.84 2.82
C ILE A 112 12.16 8.81 3.40
N ASP A 113 11.49 9.96 3.36
CA ASP A 113 10.15 10.10 3.93
C ASP A 113 9.10 9.22 3.21
N PRO A 114 8.14 8.64 3.95
CA PRO A 114 7.02 7.90 3.37
C PRO A 114 5.98 8.83 2.73
N TYR A 115 5.26 8.34 1.72
CA TYR A 115 4.26 9.10 0.97
C TYR A 115 2.83 8.64 1.25
N ASN A 116 1.95 9.56 1.64
CA ASN A 116 0.54 9.29 1.92
C ASN A 116 -0.36 10.45 1.45
N HIS A 117 -0.76 10.42 0.18
CA HIS A 117 -1.65 11.44 -0.40
C HIS A 117 -2.72 10.86 -1.33
N GLY A 118 -2.91 9.54 -1.31
CA GLY A 118 -3.90 8.90 -2.17
C GLY A 118 -5.34 9.22 -1.76
N GLN A 119 -6.25 9.18 -2.73
CA GLN A 119 -7.67 9.41 -2.52
C GLN A 119 -8.39 8.11 -2.17
N GLY A 120 -8.93 8.02 -0.96
CA GLY A 120 -9.79 6.91 -0.55
C GLY A 120 -11.06 6.83 -1.41
N MET A 121 -11.43 5.63 -1.84
CA MET A 121 -12.68 5.37 -2.55
C MET A 121 -13.87 5.59 -1.59
N TRP A 122 -14.77 6.52 -1.93
CA TRP A 122 -16.01 6.77 -1.19
C TRP A 122 -17.21 7.02 -2.12
N PRO A 123 -18.37 6.36 -1.90
CA PRO A 123 -18.61 5.30 -0.92
C PRO A 123 -17.71 4.07 -1.20
N PRO A 124 -17.37 3.28 -0.17
CA PRO A 124 -16.50 2.14 -0.36
C PRO A 124 -17.22 1.04 -1.15
N GLY A 125 -16.47 0.22 -1.90
CA GLY A 125 -17.05 -0.77 -2.81
C GLY A 125 -16.16 -1.96 -3.09
N VAL A 126 -16.73 -2.97 -3.75
CA VAL A 126 -15.99 -4.15 -4.25
C VAL A 126 -15.39 -3.81 -5.61
N TYR A 127 -14.18 -4.30 -5.89
CA TYR A 127 -13.48 -4.18 -7.18
C TYR A 127 -14.23 -4.87 -8.34
#